data_AF-A0A956EH08-F1
#
_entry.id   AF-A0A956EH08-F1
#
_cell.length_a   1.000
_cell.length_b   1.000
_cell.length_c   1.000
_cell.angle_alpha   90.00
_cell.angle_beta   90.00
_cell.angle_gamma   90.00
#
_symmetry.space_group_name_H-M   'P 1'
#
loop_
_entity.id
_entity.type
_entity.pdbx_description
1 polymer ?
#
loop_
_entity_poly.entity_id
_entity_poly.type
_entity_poly.pdbx_seq_one_letter_code
_entity_poly.pdbx_strand_id
1 'polypeptide(L)'
;MENLAEWSWADDVVFACGCGVYFAARRWRWLDAEANPELAEAVRGRGPVVGECPACGRSADAHVDWLELHPAVERARLWLGPQQRAEVIELLRGHLERVGARPNFARGWLLRPEIEFITPAEGEAQQQITRDTAVVPTPVPPEPSGPAWNPPPAADEILWAANGEVDMIDGEVVVRLQVDEATVRVWSEATIEARPINLRDLGYPLLGVRLVGIYLGEKAVIDGFIDVGDVEAHEIFGRLAEQFRLTLVIHGPRGTTALRREVASPGLERNAALCLESASSLLASGDFGPSAYLDALRTLQGLSASERLRPAGVEMHAGDHRTLATAAAAWAALDHLDQASGRDNLTHLLEIDGLPLNEYEAIRRTVLSDAVE
;
A
#
# COMPACT_ATOMS: atom_id res chain seq x y z
N MET A 1 -33.58 -26.63 30.02
CA MET A 1 -33.44 -26.28 28.59
C MET A 1 -33.23 -24.78 28.53
N GLU A 2 -31.99 -24.36 28.78
CA GLU A 2 -31.61 -22.96 28.57
C GLU A 2 -31.75 -22.67 27.08
N ASN A 3 -32.42 -21.56 26.76
CA ASN A 3 -32.54 -21.02 25.42
C ASN A 3 -31.10 -20.86 24.89
N LEU A 4 -30.70 -21.67 23.90
CA LEU A 4 -29.45 -21.46 23.18
C LEU A 4 -29.51 -20.03 22.65
N ALA A 5 -28.68 -19.14 23.22
CA ALA A 5 -28.59 -17.78 22.74
C ALA A 5 -28.27 -17.86 21.24
N GLU A 6 -29.10 -17.24 20.41
CA GLU A 6 -28.81 -17.14 18.99
C GLU A 6 -27.53 -16.28 18.86
N TRP A 7 -26.40 -16.93 18.57
CA TRP A 7 -25.10 -16.28 18.47
C TRP A 7 -24.89 -15.58 17.13
N SER A 8 -25.68 -15.95 16.12
CA SER A 8 -25.66 -15.34 14.79
C SER A 8 -26.30 -13.95 14.81
N TRP A 9 -25.67 -12.99 14.13
CA TRP A 9 -26.15 -11.64 13.98
C TRP A 9 -25.81 -11.08 12.60
N ALA A 10 -26.80 -10.47 11.96
CA ALA A 10 -26.65 -9.78 10.69
C ALA A 10 -27.24 -8.36 10.75
N ASP A 11 -26.73 -7.50 9.87
CA ASP A 11 -27.24 -6.17 9.60
C ASP A 11 -27.81 -6.11 8.17
N ASP A 12 -28.84 -5.29 7.97
CA ASP A 12 -29.25 -4.91 6.62
C ASP A 12 -28.33 -3.77 6.14
N VAL A 13 -27.75 -3.92 4.95
CA VAL A 13 -26.80 -2.99 4.33
C VAL A 13 -27.24 -2.63 2.92
N VAL A 14 -26.80 -1.48 2.43
CA VAL A 14 -26.97 -1.12 1.02
C VAL A 14 -25.76 -1.65 0.25
N PHE A 15 -26.02 -2.41 -0.82
CA PHE A 15 -25.00 -2.99 -1.69
C PHE A 15 -25.07 -2.39 -3.10
N ALA A 16 -23.92 -2.07 -3.67
CA ALA A 16 -23.81 -1.56 -5.04
C ALA A 16 -23.49 -2.71 -6.00
N CYS A 17 -24.40 -3.01 -6.93
CA CYS A 17 -24.15 -4.01 -7.96
C CYS A 17 -23.28 -3.43 -9.08
N GLY A 18 -22.45 -4.25 -9.73
CA GLY A 18 -21.70 -3.86 -10.93
C GLY A 18 -22.55 -3.46 -12.15
N CYS A 19 -23.88 -3.65 -12.11
CA CYS A 19 -24.79 -3.08 -13.11
C CYS A 19 -25.25 -1.63 -12.81
N GLY A 20 -24.77 -1.04 -11.71
CA GLY A 20 -25.09 0.33 -11.29
C GLY A 20 -26.32 0.47 -10.36
N VAL A 21 -26.98 -0.63 -10.00
CA VAL A 21 -28.14 -0.63 -9.09
C VAL A 21 -27.72 -0.83 -7.64
N TYR A 22 -28.24 0.00 -6.75
CA TYR A 22 -28.15 -0.18 -5.30
C TYR A 22 -29.34 -0.98 -4.78
N PHE A 23 -29.11 -1.95 -3.91
CA PHE A 23 -30.16 -2.78 -3.32
C PHE A 23 -29.86 -3.14 -1.87
N ALA A 24 -30.91 -3.50 -1.12
CA ALA A 24 -30.75 -3.97 0.25
C ALA A 24 -30.21 -5.41 0.25
N ALA A 25 -29.11 -5.63 0.97
CA ALA A 25 -28.51 -6.92 1.20
C ALA A 25 -28.36 -7.16 2.70
N ARG A 26 -28.13 -8.41 3.10
CA ARG A 26 -27.88 -8.78 4.49
C ARG A 26 -26.41 -9.09 4.69
N ARG A 27 -25.76 -8.41 5.62
CA ARG A 27 -24.37 -8.67 5.99
C ARG A 27 -24.32 -9.41 7.32
N TRP A 28 -23.76 -10.62 7.31
CA TRP A 28 -23.46 -11.35 8.53
C TRP A 28 -22.27 -10.71 9.25
N ARG A 29 -22.49 -10.36 10.50
CA ARG A 29 -21.44 -9.85 11.39
C ARG A 29 -20.88 -10.98 12.21
N TRP A 30 -21.76 -11.72 12.88
CA TRP A 30 -21.44 -12.92 13.63
C TRP A 30 -22.25 -14.09 13.06
N LEU A 31 -21.63 -15.25 12.94
CA LEU A 31 -22.31 -16.43 12.44
C LEU A 31 -21.89 -17.64 13.27
N ASP A 32 -22.88 -18.24 13.92
CA ASP A 32 -22.73 -19.53 14.59
C ASP A 32 -22.61 -20.63 13.53
N ALA A 33 -21.40 -21.14 13.34
CA ALA A 33 -21.10 -22.16 12.35
C ALA A 33 -21.64 -23.53 12.75
N GLU A 34 -21.87 -23.78 14.04
CA GLU A 34 -22.44 -25.03 14.53
C GLU A 34 -23.95 -25.04 14.33
N ALA A 35 -24.62 -23.91 14.55
CA ALA A 35 -26.05 -23.77 14.31
C ALA A 35 -26.40 -23.57 12.83
N ASN A 36 -25.50 -22.99 12.01
CA ASN A 36 -25.74 -22.66 10.60
C ASN A 36 -24.60 -23.12 9.67
N PRO A 37 -24.32 -24.44 9.58
CA PRO A 37 -23.13 -24.95 8.89
C PRO A 37 -23.11 -24.64 7.38
N GLU A 38 -24.25 -24.81 6.69
CA GLU A 38 -24.36 -24.53 5.24
C GLU A 38 -24.13 -23.05 4.91
N LEU A 39 -24.64 -22.16 5.77
CA LEU A 39 -24.46 -20.73 5.60
C LEU A 39 -23.02 -20.31 5.90
N ALA A 40 -22.37 -20.91 6.91
CA ALA A 40 -20.97 -20.65 7.21
C ALA A 40 -20.05 -21.10 6.08
N GLU A 41 -20.31 -22.25 5.48
CA GLU A 41 -19.59 -22.71 4.29
C GLU A 41 -19.78 -21.75 3.10
N ALA A 42 -21.01 -21.34 2.81
CA ALA A 42 -21.28 -20.38 1.75
C ALA A 42 -20.56 -19.04 1.98
N VAL A 43 -20.61 -18.50 3.21
CA VAL A 43 -19.99 -17.23 3.58
C VAL A 43 -18.46 -17.28 3.54
N ARG A 44 -17.83 -18.42 3.87
CA ARG A 44 -16.38 -18.59 3.67
C ARG A 44 -15.97 -18.48 2.21
N GLY A 45 -16.80 -19.00 1.29
CA GLY A 45 -16.53 -18.96 -0.14
C GLY A 45 -16.75 -17.58 -0.77
N ARG A 46 -17.93 -16.98 -0.56
CA ARG A 46 -18.36 -15.75 -1.28
C ARG A 46 -18.32 -14.46 -0.45
N GLY A 47 -17.98 -14.58 0.83
CA GLY A 47 -18.03 -13.48 1.80
C GLY A 47 -19.35 -13.38 2.56
N PRO A 48 -19.41 -12.52 3.60
CA PRO A 48 -20.52 -12.46 4.55
C PRO A 48 -21.76 -11.70 4.08
N VAL A 49 -21.77 -11.17 2.87
CA VAL A 49 -22.92 -10.45 2.32
C VAL A 49 -23.80 -11.41 1.54
N VAL A 50 -25.11 -11.33 1.75
CA VAL A 50 -26.11 -12.20 1.12
C VAL A 50 -27.22 -11.32 0.56
N GLY A 51 -27.46 -11.44 -0.74
CA GLY A 51 -28.53 -10.74 -1.45
C GLY A 51 -28.38 -10.93 -2.95
N GLU A 52 -29.44 -10.70 -3.70
CA GLU A 52 -29.46 -10.78 -5.16
C GLU A 52 -29.92 -9.44 -5.74
N CYS A 53 -29.22 -8.95 -6.76
CA CYS A 53 -29.60 -7.72 -7.43
C CYS A 53 -30.95 -7.92 -8.14
N PRO A 54 -31.98 -7.09 -7.85
CA PRO A 54 -33.30 -7.25 -8.46
C PRO A 54 -33.33 -6.96 -9.96
N ALA A 55 -32.29 -6.30 -10.48
CA ALA A 55 -32.21 -5.93 -11.90
C ALA A 55 -31.49 -6.97 -12.76
N CYS A 56 -30.39 -7.54 -12.28
CA CYS A 56 -29.54 -8.45 -13.08
C CYS A 56 -29.36 -9.86 -12.48
N GLY A 57 -29.91 -10.12 -11.28
CA GLY A 57 -29.82 -11.42 -10.61
C GLY A 57 -28.44 -11.79 -10.08
N ARG A 58 -27.45 -10.89 -10.12
CA ARG A 58 -26.12 -11.15 -9.54
C ARG A 58 -26.16 -11.16 -8.01
N SER A 59 -25.44 -12.11 -7.41
CA SER A 59 -25.22 -12.18 -5.96
C SER A 59 -24.40 -11.01 -5.44
N ALA A 60 -24.64 -10.65 -4.18
CA ALA A 60 -23.84 -9.67 -3.44
C ALA A 60 -22.58 -10.34 -2.88
N ASP A 61 -21.52 -10.41 -3.69
CA ASP A 61 -20.25 -10.99 -3.26
C ASP A 61 -19.31 -9.88 -2.77
N ALA A 62 -18.87 -9.98 -1.51
CA ALA A 62 -17.93 -9.05 -0.92
C ALA A 62 -17.14 -9.69 0.21
N HIS A 63 -15.81 -9.69 0.07
CA HIS A 63 -14.89 -10.21 1.08
C HIS A 63 -14.58 -9.13 2.13
N VAL A 64 -15.53 -8.90 3.04
CA VAL A 64 -15.41 -7.96 4.17
C VAL A 64 -15.35 -8.71 5.50
N ASP A 65 -15.00 -8.00 6.58
CA ASP A 65 -14.84 -8.58 7.91
C ASP A 65 -16.12 -9.20 8.47
N TRP A 66 -15.99 -10.39 9.07
CA TRP A 66 -17.04 -11.07 9.82
C TRP A 66 -16.46 -12.07 10.82
N LEU A 67 -17.29 -12.50 11.76
CA LEU A 67 -16.91 -13.37 12.86
C LEU A 67 -17.60 -14.72 12.75
N GLU A 68 -16.81 -15.79 12.68
CA GLU A 68 -17.27 -17.16 12.79
C GLU A 68 -17.19 -17.62 14.24
N LEU A 69 -18.29 -18.16 14.76
CA LEU A 69 -18.42 -18.57 16.15
C LEU A 69 -18.57 -20.09 16.24
N HIS A 70 -17.85 -20.67 17.20
CA HIS A 70 -17.94 -22.08 17.61
C HIS A 70 -18.18 -22.12 19.13
N PRO A 71 -19.43 -21.88 19.59
CA PRO A 71 -19.73 -21.76 21.01
C PRO A 71 -19.41 -23.02 21.82
N ALA A 72 -19.57 -24.23 21.25
CA ALA A 72 -19.33 -25.48 22.00
C ALA A 72 -17.87 -25.67 22.42
N VAL A 73 -16.93 -25.05 21.70
CA VAL A 73 -15.48 -25.08 22.01
C VAL A 73 -14.96 -23.71 22.45
N GLU A 74 -15.85 -22.75 22.72
CA GLU A 74 -15.50 -21.38 23.11
C GLU A 74 -14.46 -20.75 22.18
N ARG A 75 -14.72 -20.76 20.87
CA ARG A 75 -13.81 -20.20 19.87
C ARG A 75 -14.50 -19.22 18.95
N ALA A 76 -13.86 -18.10 18.69
CA ALA A 76 -14.27 -17.12 17.69
C ALA A 76 -13.14 -16.91 16.69
N ARG A 77 -13.49 -16.74 15.43
CA ARG A 77 -12.55 -16.45 14.35
C ARG A 77 -13.00 -15.25 13.56
N LEU A 78 -12.17 -14.22 13.53
CA LEU A 78 -12.35 -13.02 12.74
C LEU A 78 -11.75 -13.25 11.36
N TRP A 79 -12.63 -13.38 10.37
CA TRP A 79 -12.27 -13.47 8.97
C TRP A 79 -12.13 -12.08 8.39
N LEU A 80 -11.00 -11.83 7.73
CA LEU A 80 -10.67 -10.55 7.11
C LEU A 80 -10.42 -10.72 5.62
N GLY A 81 -10.89 -9.76 4.81
CA GLY A 81 -10.49 -9.68 3.41
C GLY A 81 -8.99 -9.39 3.26
N PRO A 82 -8.33 -9.80 2.15
CA PRO A 82 -6.92 -9.47 1.88
C PRO A 82 -6.58 -7.99 2.03
N GLN A 83 -7.49 -7.12 1.56
CA GLN A 83 -7.37 -5.67 1.61
C GLN A 83 -7.45 -5.08 3.03
N GLN A 84 -7.95 -5.83 4.00
CA GLN A 84 -8.16 -5.39 5.38
C GLN A 84 -6.95 -5.67 6.30
N ARG A 85 -5.82 -6.15 5.75
CA ARG A 85 -4.60 -6.46 6.52
C ARG A 85 -4.03 -5.27 7.27
N ALA A 86 -4.13 -4.07 6.70
CA ALA A 86 -3.68 -2.84 7.35
C ALA A 86 -4.66 -2.35 8.43
N GLU A 87 -5.94 -2.74 8.36
CA GLU A 87 -7.03 -2.25 9.21
C GLU A 87 -7.31 -3.16 10.42
N VAL A 88 -6.52 -4.23 10.61
CA VAL A 88 -6.76 -5.26 11.64
C VAL A 88 -7.02 -4.67 13.03
N ILE A 89 -6.26 -3.64 13.43
CA ILE A 89 -6.42 -3.01 14.75
C ILE A 89 -7.75 -2.28 14.85
N GLU A 90 -8.12 -1.48 13.84
CA GLU A 90 -9.40 -0.78 13.82
C GLU A 90 -10.58 -1.76 13.79
N LEU A 91 -10.45 -2.85 13.03
CA LEU A 91 -11.46 -3.90 12.96
C LEU A 91 -11.60 -4.67 14.27
N LEU A 92 -10.49 -4.92 14.98
CA LEU A 92 -10.50 -5.47 16.34
C LEU A 92 -11.11 -4.50 17.34
N ARG A 93 -10.77 -3.21 17.30
CA ARG A 93 -11.39 -2.18 18.15
C ARG A 93 -12.90 -2.13 17.93
N GLY A 94 -13.33 -2.02 16.67
CA GLY A 94 -14.74 -2.05 16.31
C GLY A 94 -15.44 -3.35 16.71
N HIS A 95 -14.74 -4.49 16.66
CA HIS A 95 -15.27 -5.76 17.18
C HIS A 95 -15.46 -5.72 18.70
N LEU A 96 -14.45 -5.29 19.45
CA LEU A 96 -14.52 -5.17 20.91
C LEU A 96 -15.61 -4.18 21.35
N GLU A 97 -15.78 -3.07 20.63
CA GLU A 97 -16.89 -2.14 20.85
C GLU A 97 -18.25 -2.82 20.64
N ARG A 98 -18.40 -3.62 19.57
CA ARG A 98 -19.63 -4.40 19.31
C ARG A 98 -19.89 -5.48 20.35
N VAL A 99 -18.84 -6.13 20.87
CA VAL A 99 -18.96 -7.07 21.99
C VAL A 99 -19.35 -6.32 23.28
N GLY A 100 -18.74 -5.16 23.54
CA GLY A 100 -19.05 -4.30 24.68
C GLY A 100 -20.48 -3.76 24.67
N ALA A 101 -21.01 -3.45 23.48
CA ALA A 101 -22.42 -3.07 23.28
C ALA A 101 -23.40 -4.24 23.53
N ARG A 102 -22.88 -5.48 23.65
CA ARG A 102 -23.64 -6.72 23.89
C ARG A 102 -23.14 -7.43 25.15
N PRO A 103 -23.40 -6.90 26.35
CA PRO A 103 -22.83 -7.42 27.59
C PRO A 103 -23.17 -8.89 27.87
N ASN A 104 -24.31 -9.38 27.40
CA ASN A 104 -24.71 -10.79 27.52
C ASN A 104 -23.82 -11.76 26.71
N PHE A 105 -23.09 -11.23 25.72
CA PHE A 105 -22.20 -11.96 24.83
C PHE A 105 -20.72 -11.65 25.09
N ALA A 106 -20.37 -10.83 26.09
CA ALA A 106 -18.99 -10.48 26.42
C ALA A 106 -18.24 -11.62 27.13
N ARG A 107 -18.04 -12.74 26.42
CA ARG A 107 -17.27 -13.91 26.88
C ARG A 107 -15.79 -13.74 26.55
N GLY A 108 -14.91 -14.30 27.37
CA GLY A 108 -13.45 -14.17 27.19
C GLY A 108 -12.96 -14.58 25.81
N TRP A 109 -13.56 -15.63 25.23
CA TRP A 109 -13.24 -16.12 23.89
C TRP A 109 -13.72 -15.20 22.75
N LEU A 110 -14.75 -14.39 22.97
CA LEU A 110 -15.20 -13.37 22.02
C LEU A 110 -14.35 -12.11 22.09
N LEU A 111 -13.68 -11.85 23.21
CA LEU A 111 -12.75 -10.73 23.36
C LEU A 111 -11.39 -11.01 22.69
N ARG A 112 -11.12 -12.26 22.30
CA ARG A 112 -9.85 -12.71 21.75
C ARG A 112 -10.05 -13.62 20.53
N PRO A 113 -10.63 -13.12 19.43
CA PRO A 113 -10.84 -13.95 18.25
C PRO A 113 -9.51 -14.32 17.57
N GLU A 114 -9.44 -15.53 17.04
CA GLU A 114 -8.39 -15.92 16.10
C GLU A 114 -8.54 -15.11 14.81
N ILE A 115 -7.44 -14.62 14.23
CA ILE A 115 -7.50 -13.82 13.01
C ILE A 115 -7.12 -14.70 11.81
N GLU A 116 -7.98 -14.76 10.81
CA GLU A 116 -7.73 -15.48 9.56
C GLU A 116 -8.03 -14.59 8.36
N PHE A 117 -7.20 -14.68 7.32
CA PHE A 117 -7.41 -13.93 6.08
C PHE A 117 -8.04 -14.83 5.05
N ILE A 118 -9.10 -14.35 4.40
CA ILE A 118 -9.73 -15.04 3.29
C ILE A 118 -8.72 -15.07 2.14
N THR A 119 -8.29 -16.27 1.74
CA THR A 119 -7.50 -16.47 0.53
C THR A 119 -8.48 -16.56 -0.63
N PRO A 120 -8.46 -15.64 -1.61
CA PRO A 120 -9.32 -15.76 -2.77
C PRO A 120 -9.00 -17.07 -3.50
N ALA A 121 -10.03 -17.80 -3.94
CA ALA A 121 -9.83 -19.01 -4.72
C ALA A 121 -9.08 -18.67 -6.01
N GLU A 122 -8.06 -19.47 -6.33
CA GLU A 122 -7.30 -19.41 -7.58
C GLU A 122 -8.25 -19.61 -8.77
N GLY A 123 -8.84 -18.53 -9.28
CA GLY A 123 -9.80 -18.59 -10.39
C GLY A 123 -10.67 -17.37 -10.60
N GLU A 124 -10.93 -16.56 -9.56
CA GLU A 124 -11.83 -15.40 -9.68
C GLU A 124 -11.10 -14.07 -9.92
N ALA A 125 -9.82 -13.96 -9.53
CA ALA A 125 -9.00 -12.77 -9.79
C ALA A 125 -8.78 -12.48 -11.30
N GLN A 126 -9.02 -13.45 -12.18
CA GLN A 126 -8.80 -13.31 -13.64
C GLN A 126 -10.08 -13.07 -14.45
N GLN A 127 -11.28 -13.20 -13.88
CA GLN A 127 -12.53 -13.03 -14.64
C GLN A 127 -13.24 -11.69 -14.45
N GLN A 128 -12.87 -10.89 -13.44
CA GLN A 128 -13.49 -9.58 -13.22
C GLN A 128 -12.86 -8.44 -14.05
N ILE A 129 -11.72 -8.68 -14.70
CA ILE A 129 -11.07 -7.73 -15.64
C ILE A 129 -11.55 -7.97 -17.09
N THR A 130 -12.32 -9.03 -17.37
CA THR A 130 -12.73 -9.38 -18.74
C THR A 130 -14.25 -9.53 -18.88
N ARG A 131 -15.02 -8.47 -18.62
CA ARG A 131 -16.32 -8.20 -19.27
C ARG A 131 -16.92 -6.87 -18.80
N ASP A 132 -16.67 -5.86 -19.64
CA ASP A 132 -17.47 -4.64 -19.88
C ASP A 132 -16.61 -3.37 -19.85
N THR A 133 -15.78 -3.21 -20.89
CA THR A 133 -15.63 -1.95 -21.66
C THR A 133 -14.83 -2.27 -22.92
N ALA A 134 -15.48 -2.87 -23.91
CA ALA A 134 -15.02 -2.74 -25.29
C ALA A 134 -15.42 -1.35 -25.81
N VAL A 135 -14.80 -0.30 -25.25
CA VAL A 135 -14.70 0.98 -25.95
C VAL A 135 -13.40 0.88 -26.72
N VAL A 136 -13.53 0.66 -28.03
CA VAL A 136 -12.40 0.74 -28.96
C VAL A 136 -11.79 2.13 -28.81
N PRO A 137 -10.54 2.29 -28.32
CA PRO A 137 -9.89 3.58 -28.34
C PRO A 137 -9.72 3.96 -29.81
N THR A 138 -10.21 5.14 -30.17
CA THR A 138 -9.90 5.73 -31.47
C THR A 138 -8.38 5.91 -31.52
N PRO A 139 -7.67 5.49 -32.59
CA PRO A 139 -6.23 5.62 -32.64
C PRO A 139 -5.88 7.10 -32.58
N VAL A 140 -5.32 7.51 -31.44
CA VAL A 140 -4.64 8.80 -31.31
C VAL A 140 -3.44 8.73 -32.26
N PRO A 141 -3.27 9.68 -33.20
CA PRO A 141 -2.09 9.69 -34.06
C PRO A 141 -0.83 9.74 -33.18
N PRO A 142 0.28 9.12 -33.61
CA PRO A 142 1.53 9.18 -32.85
C PRO A 142 1.93 10.65 -32.71
N GLU A 143 1.77 11.20 -31.50
CA GLU A 143 2.39 12.46 -31.15
C GLU A 143 3.91 12.25 -31.21
N PRO A 144 4.64 13.16 -31.87
CA PRO A 144 6.09 13.08 -31.94
C PRO A 144 6.65 13.12 -30.52
N SER A 145 7.37 12.07 -30.15
CA SER A 145 8.41 12.01 -29.11
C SER A 145 8.52 13.28 -28.24
N GLY A 146 7.89 13.21 -27.06
CA GLY A 146 8.19 13.93 -25.82
C GLY A 146 8.45 15.45 -25.89
N PRO A 147 7.75 16.30 -25.12
CA PRO A 147 8.22 17.65 -24.89
C PRO A 147 9.64 17.59 -24.32
N ALA A 148 10.56 18.31 -24.96
CA ALA A 148 11.93 18.48 -24.52
C ALA A 148 11.94 18.94 -23.06
N TRP A 149 12.47 18.08 -22.21
CA TRP A 149 12.68 18.26 -20.79
C TRP A 149 13.47 19.54 -20.47
N ASN A 150 13.19 20.10 -19.28
CA ASN A 150 13.73 21.30 -18.63
C ASN A 150 14.88 22.06 -19.34
N PRO A 151 14.80 23.40 -19.47
CA PRO A 151 16.00 24.18 -19.74
C PRO A 151 17.04 23.87 -18.65
N PRO A 152 18.31 23.61 -19.00
CA PRO A 152 19.34 23.33 -18.01
C PRO A 152 19.41 24.50 -17.02
N PRO A 153 19.65 24.23 -15.71
CA PRO A 153 19.91 25.29 -14.75
C PRO A 153 21.10 26.15 -15.21
N ALA A 154 21.24 27.35 -14.62
CA ALA A 154 22.42 28.16 -14.85
C ALA A 154 23.68 27.32 -14.56
N ALA A 155 24.68 27.41 -15.43
CA ALA A 155 25.92 26.68 -15.25
C ALA A 155 26.49 26.98 -13.84
N ASP A 156 26.74 25.93 -13.07
CA ASP A 156 27.35 25.91 -11.72
C ASP A 156 26.39 25.79 -10.52
N GLU A 157 25.08 25.65 -10.70
CA GLU A 157 24.15 25.40 -9.59
C GLU A 157 23.94 23.89 -9.35
N ILE A 158 24.36 23.40 -8.17
CA ILE A 158 24.13 22.02 -7.76
C ILE A 158 22.63 21.81 -7.50
N LEU A 159 22.01 20.90 -8.24
CA LEU A 159 20.64 20.47 -7.98
C LEU A 159 20.62 19.48 -6.81
N TRP A 160 20.20 19.96 -5.65
CA TRP A 160 19.98 19.12 -4.46
C TRP A 160 18.67 18.34 -4.54
N ALA A 161 17.73 18.74 -5.38
CA ALA A 161 16.51 18.00 -5.68
C ALA A 161 16.26 18.00 -7.19
N ALA A 162 16.00 16.83 -7.76
CA ALA A 162 15.68 16.67 -9.18
C ALA A 162 14.63 15.58 -9.38
N ASN A 163 13.88 15.70 -10.49
CA ASN A 163 13.00 14.64 -10.95
C ASN A 163 13.67 13.95 -12.14
N GLY A 164 13.62 12.63 -12.19
CA GLY A 164 14.06 11.79 -13.30
C GLY A 164 12.89 11.00 -13.90
N GLU A 165 13.18 10.23 -14.95
CA GLU A 165 12.26 9.26 -15.54
C GLU A 165 12.69 7.85 -15.15
N VAL A 166 11.73 6.97 -14.87
CA VAL A 166 11.97 5.54 -14.66
C VAL A 166 11.56 4.80 -15.91
N ASP A 167 12.42 3.91 -16.36
CA ASP A 167 12.25 3.20 -17.62
C ASP A 167 12.74 1.74 -17.50
N MET A 168 12.34 0.91 -18.47
CA MET A 168 12.84 -0.46 -18.61
C MET A 168 13.74 -0.55 -19.85
N ILE A 169 15.04 -0.82 -19.65
CA ILE A 169 16.00 -0.94 -20.75
C ILE A 169 16.72 -2.28 -20.64
N ASP A 170 16.58 -3.13 -21.66
CA ASP A 170 17.18 -4.46 -21.72
C ASP A 170 16.87 -5.33 -20.47
N GLY A 171 15.67 -5.15 -19.88
CA GLY A 171 15.22 -5.86 -18.67
C GLY A 171 15.80 -5.32 -17.35
N GLU A 172 16.50 -4.18 -17.40
CA GLU A 172 16.96 -3.44 -16.21
C GLU A 172 16.08 -2.21 -15.98
N VAL A 173 15.73 -1.97 -14.72
CA VAL A 173 15.09 -0.71 -14.32
C VAL A 173 16.14 0.40 -14.33
N VAL A 174 15.89 1.46 -15.09
CA VAL A 174 16.81 2.57 -15.27
C VAL A 174 16.16 3.88 -14.83
N VAL A 175 16.85 4.65 -14.00
CA VAL A 175 16.47 6.01 -13.65
C VAL A 175 17.33 6.97 -14.47
N ARG A 176 16.69 7.75 -15.35
CA ARG A 176 17.36 8.69 -16.25
C ARG A 176 17.13 10.12 -15.82
N LEU A 177 18.21 10.91 -15.83
CA LEU A 177 18.17 12.33 -15.51
C LEU A 177 19.19 13.09 -16.36
N GLN A 178 18.87 14.34 -16.72
CA GLN A 178 19.81 15.28 -17.32
C GLN A 178 20.11 16.42 -16.34
N VAL A 179 21.39 16.64 -16.05
CA VAL A 179 21.86 17.70 -15.14
C VAL A 179 23.14 18.34 -15.64
N ASP A 180 23.58 19.38 -14.95
CA ASP A 180 24.84 20.04 -15.21
C ASP A 180 26.07 19.27 -14.67
N GLU A 181 27.26 19.72 -15.02
CA GLU A 181 28.50 19.04 -14.64
C GLU A 181 28.77 19.09 -13.12
N ALA A 182 28.34 20.17 -12.45
CA ALA A 182 28.46 20.30 -11.00
C ALA A 182 27.64 19.25 -10.27
N THR A 183 26.40 19.02 -10.71
CA THR A 183 25.50 17.99 -10.16
C THR A 183 26.00 16.58 -10.46
N VAL A 184 26.52 16.31 -11.68
CA VAL A 184 27.15 15.02 -12.01
C VAL A 184 28.27 14.67 -11.02
N ARG A 185 29.13 15.64 -10.69
CA ARG A 185 30.24 15.43 -9.74
C ARG A 185 29.72 14.97 -8.37
N VAL A 186 28.70 15.65 -7.84
CA VAL A 186 28.08 15.29 -6.55
C VAL A 186 27.61 13.84 -6.55
N TRP A 187 26.83 13.45 -7.57
CA TRP A 187 26.27 12.08 -7.66
C TRP A 187 27.31 11.01 -7.99
N SER A 188 28.44 11.38 -8.61
CA SER A 188 29.55 10.45 -8.87
C SER A 188 30.28 10.04 -7.59
N GLU A 189 30.36 10.93 -6.61
CA GLU A 189 31.08 10.73 -5.34
C GLU A 189 30.14 10.36 -4.17
N ALA A 190 28.85 10.62 -4.29
CA ALA A 190 27.87 10.36 -3.24
C ALA A 190 27.72 8.87 -2.90
N THR A 191 27.45 8.56 -1.64
CA THR A 191 26.81 7.29 -1.27
C THR A 191 25.35 7.37 -1.67
N ILE A 192 24.83 6.37 -2.39
CA ILE A 192 23.46 6.38 -2.92
C ILE A 192 22.65 5.27 -2.26
N GLU A 193 21.52 5.66 -1.70
CA GLU A 193 20.45 4.74 -1.27
C GLU A 193 19.27 4.89 -2.22
N ALA A 194 18.55 3.80 -2.50
CA ALA A 194 17.34 3.83 -3.32
C ALA A 194 16.16 3.25 -2.55
N ARG A 195 14.96 3.80 -2.80
CA ARG A 195 13.73 3.32 -2.18
C ARG A 195 12.52 3.54 -3.10
N PRO A 196 11.54 2.62 -3.09
CA PRO A 196 10.30 2.83 -3.81
C PRO A 196 9.47 3.91 -3.10
N ILE A 197 8.74 4.71 -3.87
CA ILE A 197 7.90 5.78 -3.35
C ILE A 197 6.54 5.79 -4.04
N ASN A 198 5.51 6.18 -3.29
CA ASN A 198 4.19 6.52 -3.80
C ASN A 198 3.72 7.84 -3.17
N LEU A 199 3.89 8.96 -3.86
CA LEU A 199 3.52 10.27 -3.29
C LEU A 199 2.03 10.55 -3.54
N ARG A 200 1.26 10.72 -2.46
CA ARG A 200 -0.22 10.76 -2.48
C ARG A 200 -0.79 12.17 -2.39
N ASP A 201 -0.04 13.10 -1.81
CA ASP A 201 -0.54 14.44 -1.43
C ASP A 201 -0.29 15.53 -2.49
N LEU A 202 -0.14 15.12 -3.76
CA LEU A 202 0.19 16.01 -4.87
C LEU A 202 -0.94 16.13 -5.91
N GLY A 203 -2.13 15.64 -5.58
CA GLY A 203 -3.28 15.62 -6.50
C GLY A 203 -3.25 14.52 -7.55
N TYR A 204 -2.23 13.65 -7.51
CA TYR A 204 -2.10 12.43 -8.31
C TYR A 204 -1.15 11.44 -7.59
N PRO A 205 -1.39 10.11 -7.63
CA PRO A 205 -0.47 9.13 -7.06
C PRO A 205 0.81 9.02 -7.90
N LEU A 206 1.88 9.71 -7.50
CA LEU A 206 3.17 9.62 -8.18
C LEU A 206 3.93 8.37 -7.74
N LEU A 207 3.98 7.37 -8.62
CA LEU A 207 4.69 6.12 -8.42
C LEU A 207 6.13 6.22 -8.95
N GLY A 208 7.12 5.83 -8.14
CA GLY A 208 8.51 5.98 -8.56
C GLY A 208 9.55 5.39 -7.62
N VAL A 209 10.79 5.74 -7.88
CA VAL A 209 11.94 5.41 -7.04
C VAL A 209 12.67 6.69 -6.65
N ARG A 210 12.99 6.79 -5.37
CA ARG A 210 13.75 7.89 -4.79
C ARG A 210 15.18 7.43 -4.55
N LEU A 211 16.13 8.12 -5.16
CA LEU A 211 17.54 7.99 -4.84
C LEU A 211 17.95 9.12 -3.91
N VAL A 212 18.64 8.77 -2.82
CA VAL A 212 19.20 9.73 -1.87
C VAL A 212 20.71 9.64 -1.92
N GLY A 213 21.32 10.73 -2.37
CA GLY A 213 22.77 10.88 -2.42
C GLY A 213 23.26 11.60 -1.17
N ILE A 214 24.19 11.01 -0.44
CA ILE A 214 24.89 11.67 0.68
C ILE A 214 26.27 12.10 0.21
N TYR A 215 26.53 13.41 0.21
CA TYR A 215 27.79 14.00 -0.23
C TYR A 215 28.27 15.03 0.79
N LEU A 216 29.44 14.80 1.39
CA LEU A 216 30.02 15.69 2.42
C LEU A 216 29.07 16.02 3.59
N GLY A 217 28.15 15.11 3.93
CA GLY A 217 27.16 15.28 4.98
C GLY A 217 25.84 15.93 4.53
N GLU A 218 25.79 16.47 3.31
CA GLU A 218 24.57 17.01 2.71
C GLU A 218 23.79 15.92 1.96
N LYS A 219 22.46 16.05 1.94
CA LYS A 219 21.56 15.11 1.25
C LYS A 219 21.03 15.73 -0.04
N ALA A 220 21.22 15.03 -1.15
CA ALA A 220 20.59 15.29 -2.43
C ALA A 220 19.54 14.22 -2.74
N VAL A 221 18.52 14.56 -3.53
CA VAL A 221 17.45 13.64 -3.92
C VAL A 221 17.20 13.66 -5.42
N ILE A 222 17.09 12.47 -6.01
CA ILE A 222 16.54 12.27 -7.36
C ILE A 222 15.29 11.42 -7.22
N ASP A 223 14.17 11.92 -7.71
CA ASP A 223 12.92 11.17 -7.77
C ASP A 223 12.64 10.76 -9.21
N GLY A 224 12.86 9.50 -9.53
CA GLY A 224 12.45 8.92 -10.81
C GLY A 224 10.97 8.53 -10.76
N PHE A 225 10.16 8.99 -11.71
CA PHE A 225 8.75 8.62 -11.80
C PHE A 225 8.40 7.87 -13.08
N ILE A 226 7.33 7.09 -12.97
CA ILE A 226 6.55 6.55 -14.08
C ILE A 226 5.08 6.82 -13.79
N ASP A 227 4.30 7.12 -14.82
CA ASP A 227 2.85 7.25 -14.63
C ASP A 227 2.28 5.87 -14.28
N VAL A 228 1.57 5.76 -13.16
CA VAL A 228 0.92 4.50 -12.75
C VAL A 228 -0.15 4.04 -13.77
N GLY A 229 -0.67 4.96 -14.58
CA GLY A 229 -1.55 4.63 -15.71
C GLY A 229 -0.86 3.96 -16.89
N ASP A 230 0.48 4.05 -16.97
CA ASP A 230 1.25 3.42 -18.04
C ASP A 230 1.38 1.91 -17.83
N VAL A 231 1.30 1.16 -18.92
CA VAL A 231 1.41 -0.31 -18.92
C VAL A 231 2.76 -0.77 -18.36
N GLU A 232 3.82 0.00 -18.62
CA GLU A 232 5.19 -0.28 -18.19
C GLU A 232 5.37 -0.15 -16.67
N ALA A 233 4.51 0.61 -15.96
CA ALA A 233 4.61 0.78 -14.51
C ALA A 233 4.53 -0.56 -13.77
N HIS A 234 3.64 -1.45 -14.20
CA HIS A 234 3.46 -2.77 -13.61
C HIS A 234 4.67 -3.68 -13.89
N GLU A 235 5.26 -3.60 -15.08
CA GLU A 235 6.45 -4.38 -15.44
C GLU A 235 7.67 -3.92 -14.63
N ILE A 236 7.90 -2.61 -14.56
CA ILE A 236 9.00 -2.00 -13.80
C ILE A 236 8.91 -2.35 -12.31
N PHE A 237 7.74 -2.13 -11.69
CA PHE A 237 7.58 -2.40 -10.26
C PHE A 237 7.48 -3.90 -9.95
N GLY A 238 6.98 -4.71 -10.90
CA GLY A 238 7.10 -6.16 -10.81
C GLY A 238 8.56 -6.59 -10.73
N ARG A 239 9.43 -6.02 -11.57
CA ARG A 239 10.86 -6.30 -11.54
C ARG A 239 11.53 -5.85 -10.23
N LEU A 240 11.19 -4.66 -9.74
CA LEU A 240 11.69 -4.15 -8.44
C LEU A 240 11.19 -4.99 -7.25
N ALA A 241 10.00 -5.59 -7.36
CA ALA A 241 9.43 -6.47 -6.35
C ALA A 241 10.04 -7.88 -6.36
N GLU A 242 10.65 -8.32 -7.47
CA GLU A 242 11.47 -9.54 -7.50
C GLU A 242 12.85 -9.28 -6.89
N GLN A 243 13.45 -8.16 -7.25
CA GLN A 243 14.77 -7.74 -6.79
C GLN A 243 14.87 -6.21 -6.83
N PHE A 244 15.06 -5.58 -5.67
CA PHE A 244 15.13 -4.12 -5.62
C PHE A 244 16.52 -3.61 -6.07
N ARG A 245 16.69 -3.52 -7.39
CA ARG A 245 17.92 -3.11 -8.09
C ARG A 245 17.57 -2.25 -9.29
N LEU A 246 18.34 -1.19 -9.49
CA LEU A 246 18.18 -0.27 -10.61
C LEU A 246 19.51 0.33 -11.04
N THR A 247 19.53 0.96 -12.22
CA THR A 247 20.68 1.71 -12.72
C THR A 247 20.35 3.20 -12.82
N LEU A 248 21.09 4.04 -12.12
CA LEU A 248 21.09 5.49 -12.30
C LEU A 248 21.93 5.86 -13.52
N VAL A 249 21.34 6.59 -14.46
CA VAL A 249 22.01 7.15 -15.64
C VAL A 249 21.83 8.65 -15.67
N ILE A 250 22.94 9.38 -15.49
CA ILE A 250 22.94 10.84 -15.58
C ILE A 250 23.61 11.26 -16.89
N HIS A 251 22.90 12.07 -17.66
CA HIS A 251 23.41 12.70 -18.87
C HIS A 251 23.87 14.12 -18.56
N GLY A 252 25.05 14.49 -19.09
CA GLY A 252 25.53 15.87 -18.99
C GLY A 252 24.78 16.81 -19.95
N PRO A 253 25.15 18.10 -19.98
CA PRO A 253 24.47 19.13 -20.78
C PRO A 253 24.40 18.84 -22.28
N ARG A 254 25.35 18.05 -22.80
CA ARG A 254 25.43 17.67 -24.22
C ARG A 254 24.70 16.37 -24.56
N GLY A 255 23.93 15.82 -23.61
CA GLY A 255 23.22 14.54 -23.78
C GLY A 255 24.12 13.30 -23.77
N THR A 256 25.44 13.46 -23.62
CA THR A 256 26.36 12.33 -23.43
C THR A 256 26.20 11.77 -22.02
N THR A 257 26.10 10.44 -21.91
CA THR A 257 26.10 9.75 -20.61
C THR A 257 27.35 10.13 -19.82
N ALA A 258 27.15 10.83 -18.71
CA ALA A 258 28.22 11.33 -17.85
C ALA A 258 28.45 10.40 -16.64
N LEU A 259 27.40 9.72 -16.18
CA LEU A 259 27.45 8.78 -15.06
C LEU A 259 26.51 7.61 -15.31
N ARG A 260 26.96 6.39 -15.02
CA ARG A 260 26.14 5.18 -14.89
C ARG A 260 26.51 4.48 -13.59
N ARG A 261 25.56 4.28 -12.69
CA ARG A 261 25.76 3.60 -11.40
C ARG A 261 24.64 2.62 -11.13
N GLU A 262 25.01 1.40 -10.79
CA GLU A 262 24.07 0.41 -10.26
C GLU A 262 23.81 0.70 -8.78
N VAL A 263 22.55 0.61 -8.36
CA VAL A 263 22.10 0.82 -6.99
C VAL A 263 21.18 -0.34 -6.61
N ALA A 264 21.41 -0.92 -5.42
CA ALA A 264 20.59 -1.98 -4.88
C ALA A 264 20.29 -1.69 -3.41
N SER A 265 19.08 -2.00 -2.97
CA SER A 265 18.64 -1.80 -1.58
C SER A 265 17.84 -3.03 -1.15
N PRO A 266 18.53 -4.13 -0.80
CA PRO A 266 17.88 -5.40 -0.49
C PRO A 266 16.95 -5.27 0.71
N GLY A 267 15.80 -5.94 0.66
CA GLY A 267 14.76 -5.89 1.69
C GLY A 267 13.59 -4.95 1.35
N LEU A 268 13.72 -4.11 0.31
CA LEU A 268 12.67 -3.19 -0.14
C LEU A 268 11.76 -3.77 -1.24
N GLU A 269 11.94 -5.03 -1.62
CA GLU A 269 11.15 -5.71 -2.65
C GLU A 269 9.65 -5.65 -2.34
N ARG A 270 9.26 -5.96 -1.10
CA ARG A 270 7.86 -5.86 -0.66
C ARG A 270 7.36 -4.42 -0.59
N ASN A 271 8.22 -3.45 -0.28
CA ASN A 271 7.86 -2.04 -0.29
C ASN A 271 7.52 -1.60 -1.72
N ALA A 272 8.25 -2.08 -2.74
CA ALA A 272 7.97 -1.78 -4.14
C ALA A 272 6.61 -2.34 -4.58
N ALA A 273 6.32 -3.60 -4.26
CA ALA A 273 5.01 -4.19 -4.52
C ALA A 273 3.87 -3.39 -3.86
N LEU A 274 4.04 -3.00 -2.60
CA LEU A 274 3.05 -2.21 -1.85
C LEU A 274 2.86 -0.82 -2.46
N CYS A 275 3.92 -0.16 -2.94
CA CYS A 275 3.83 1.13 -3.61
C CYS A 275 2.97 1.06 -4.87
N LEU A 276 3.20 0.04 -5.71
CA LEU A 276 2.41 -0.22 -6.92
C LEU A 276 0.94 -0.49 -6.56
N GLU A 277 0.68 -1.42 -5.65
CA GLU A 277 -0.70 -1.76 -5.23
C GLU A 277 -1.45 -0.52 -4.71
N SER A 278 -0.80 0.26 -3.84
CA SER A 278 -1.36 1.50 -3.31
C SER A 278 -1.60 2.53 -4.41
N ALA A 279 -0.68 2.69 -5.37
CA ALA A 279 -0.82 3.67 -6.45
C ALA A 279 -1.96 3.29 -7.39
N SER A 280 -2.04 2.01 -7.79
CA SER A 280 -3.12 1.49 -8.64
C SER A 280 -4.49 1.59 -7.97
N SER A 281 -4.56 1.33 -6.66
CA SER A 281 -5.80 1.49 -5.88
C SER A 281 -6.26 2.95 -5.82
N LEU A 282 -5.33 3.89 -5.61
CA LEU A 282 -5.63 5.32 -5.64
C LEU A 282 -6.08 5.76 -7.03
N LEU A 283 -5.37 5.36 -8.08
CA LEU A 283 -5.73 5.67 -9.47
C LEU A 283 -7.14 5.17 -9.82
N ALA A 284 -7.49 3.95 -9.41
CA ALA A 284 -8.79 3.35 -9.69
C ALA A 284 -9.95 3.99 -8.92
N SER A 285 -9.68 4.57 -7.75
CA SER A 285 -10.70 5.17 -6.87
C SER A 285 -10.84 6.69 -7.03
N GLY A 286 -9.88 7.35 -7.67
CA GLY A 286 -9.85 8.80 -7.81
C GLY A 286 -10.31 9.29 -9.19
N ASP A 287 -10.93 10.47 -9.20
CA ASP A 287 -11.26 11.21 -10.41
C ASP A 287 -10.08 12.11 -10.80
N PHE A 288 -9.10 11.56 -11.53
CA PHE A 288 -7.94 12.32 -12.01
C PHE A 288 -8.16 12.85 -13.42
N GLY A 289 -7.90 14.14 -13.62
CA GLY A 289 -7.90 14.75 -14.95
C GLY A 289 -6.67 14.34 -15.77
N PRO A 290 -6.70 14.50 -17.11
CA PRO A 290 -5.60 14.12 -18.01
C PRO A 290 -4.28 14.88 -17.78
N SER A 291 -4.31 16.01 -17.06
CA SER A 291 -3.10 16.76 -16.67
C SER A 291 -2.61 16.45 -15.26
N ALA A 292 -3.34 15.67 -14.46
CA ALA A 292 -3.10 15.53 -13.02
C ALA A 292 -1.68 15.01 -12.71
N TYR A 293 -1.19 14.07 -13.51
CA TYR A 293 0.19 13.56 -13.41
C TYR A 293 1.23 14.68 -13.59
N LEU A 294 1.11 15.47 -14.66
CA LEU A 294 2.03 16.57 -14.95
C LEU A 294 1.91 17.70 -13.90
N ASP A 295 0.71 17.94 -13.39
CA ASP A 295 0.44 18.92 -12.33
C ASP A 295 1.11 18.51 -11.01
N ALA A 296 1.03 17.22 -10.66
CA ALA A 296 1.70 16.66 -9.49
C ALA A 296 3.23 16.72 -9.63
N LEU A 297 3.78 16.38 -10.80
CA LEU A 297 5.22 16.50 -11.07
C LEU A 297 5.71 17.95 -10.93
N ARG A 298 4.95 18.93 -11.45
CA ARG A 298 5.27 20.35 -11.31
C ARG A 298 5.23 20.82 -9.87
N THR A 299 4.24 20.34 -9.09
CA THR A 299 4.15 20.64 -7.66
C THR A 299 5.38 20.10 -6.92
N LEU A 300 5.77 18.86 -7.21
CA LEU A 300 6.96 18.24 -6.63
C LEU A 300 8.26 18.98 -7.01
N GLN A 301 8.39 19.45 -8.26
CA GLN A 301 9.55 20.24 -8.70
C GLN A 301 9.78 21.49 -7.84
N GLY A 302 8.72 22.08 -7.28
CA GLY A 302 8.82 23.20 -6.37
C GLY A 302 9.33 22.87 -4.96
N LEU A 303 9.41 21.59 -4.60
CA LEU A 303 9.84 21.14 -3.27
C LEU A 303 11.36 20.95 -3.20
N SER A 304 11.98 21.48 -2.15
CA SER A 304 13.39 21.29 -1.83
C SER A 304 13.73 19.86 -1.40
N ALA A 305 15.01 19.52 -1.37
CA ALA A 305 15.48 18.22 -0.90
C ALA A 305 15.03 17.92 0.54
N SER A 306 15.13 18.91 1.43
CA SER A 306 14.70 18.78 2.83
C SER A 306 13.20 18.56 2.98
N GLU A 307 12.38 19.18 2.13
CA GLU A 307 10.92 18.97 2.13
C GLU A 307 10.57 17.58 1.61
N ARG A 308 11.23 17.12 0.55
CA ARG A 308 11.05 15.78 -0.01
C ARG A 308 11.49 14.69 0.96
N LEU A 309 12.54 14.93 1.72
CA LEU A 309 13.13 13.99 2.69
C LEU A 309 12.64 14.23 4.13
N ARG A 310 11.45 14.81 4.29
CA ARG A 310 10.86 15.03 5.62
C ARG A 310 10.58 13.66 6.28
N PRO A 311 11.22 13.34 7.41
CA PRO A 311 11.09 12.03 8.04
C PRO A 311 9.67 11.81 8.58
N ALA A 312 9.38 10.58 8.99
CA ALA A 312 8.20 10.28 9.78
C ALA A 312 8.15 11.15 11.05
N GLY A 313 6.95 11.52 11.50
CA GLY A 313 6.76 12.27 12.75
C GLY A 313 7.09 11.44 13.98
N VAL A 314 6.95 10.13 13.86
CA VAL A 314 7.28 9.10 14.86
C VAL A 314 8.27 8.15 14.19
N GLU A 315 9.53 8.27 14.58
CA GLU A 315 10.63 7.50 14.00
C GLU A 315 10.58 6.03 14.44
N MET A 316 10.91 5.12 13.52
CA MET A 316 11.08 3.71 13.81
C MET A 316 12.25 3.17 13.00
N HIS A 317 13.16 2.49 13.68
CA HIS A 317 14.38 1.96 13.09
C HIS A 317 14.39 0.44 13.08
N ALA A 318 15.20 -0.11 12.17
CA ALA A 318 15.45 -1.53 12.14
C ALA A 318 16.04 -2.00 13.48
N GLY A 319 15.40 -3.03 14.04
CA GLY A 319 15.75 -3.62 15.31
C GLY A 319 15.19 -2.94 16.57
N ASP A 320 14.32 -1.94 16.42
CA ASP A 320 13.55 -1.43 17.55
C ASP A 320 12.73 -2.55 18.19
N HIS A 321 12.57 -2.47 19.52
CA HIS A 321 11.76 -3.40 20.32
C HIS A 321 12.12 -4.89 20.20
N ARG A 322 13.31 -5.25 19.71
CA ARG A 322 13.75 -6.66 19.61
C ARG A 322 13.74 -7.42 20.94
N THR A 323 13.82 -6.71 22.05
CA THR A 323 13.79 -7.27 23.41
C THR A 323 12.96 -6.38 24.32
N LEU A 324 11.83 -6.87 24.82
CA LEU A 324 11.02 -6.18 25.83
C LEU A 324 11.12 -6.95 27.15
N ALA A 325 11.95 -6.46 28.07
CA ALA A 325 12.27 -7.20 29.31
C ALA A 325 11.28 -6.94 30.46
N THR A 326 10.36 -5.97 30.32
CA THR A 326 9.45 -5.56 31.40
C THR A 326 8.09 -5.15 30.85
N ALA A 327 7.02 -5.32 31.64
CA ALA A 327 5.68 -4.88 31.26
C ALA A 327 5.60 -3.37 30.95
N ALA A 328 6.36 -2.53 31.66
CA ALA A 328 6.43 -1.10 31.37
C ALA A 328 7.06 -0.81 30.00
N ALA A 329 8.10 -1.57 29.61
CA ALA A 329 8.69 -1.47 28.28
C ALA A 329 7.73 -1.96 27.20
N ALA A 330 6.98 -3.04 27.45
CA ALA A 330 5.97 -3.54 26.53
C ALA A 330 4.84 -2.52 26.28
N TRP A 331 4.34 -1.87 27.34
CA TRP A 331 3.36 -0.79 27.22
C TRP A 331 3.90 0.41 26.44
N ALA A 332 5.11 0.86 26.73
CA ALA A 332 5.72 1.96 25.97
C ALA A 332 5.95 1.59 24.50
N ALA A 333 6.29 0.33 24.21
CA ALA A 333 6.46 -0.16 22.86
C ALA A 333 5.13 -0.26 22.10
N LEU A 334 4.05 -0.66 22.78
CA LEU A 334 2.69 -0.63 22.22
C LEU A 334 2.26 0.80 21.87
N ASP A 335 2.44 1.76 22.78
CA ASP A 335 2.09 3.15 22.54
C ASP A 335 2.91 3.74 21.38
N HIS A 336 4.21 3.41 21.33
CA HIS A 336 5.07 3.83 20.24
C HIS A 336 4.64 3.21 18.90
N LEU A 337 4.32 1.90 18.89
CA LEU A 337 3.82 1.21 17.70
C LEU A 337 2.49 1.82 17.23
N ASP A 338 1.53 2.09 18.12
CA ASP A 338 0.24 2.70 17.76
C ASP A 338 0.42 4.06 17.08
N GLN A 339 1.32 4.89 17.63
CA GLN A 339 1.67 6.18 17.04
C GLN A 339 2.38 6.03 15.69
N ALA A 340 3.32 5.09 15.58
CA ALA A 340 4.09 4.86 14.36
C ALA A 340 3.26 4.23 13.23
N SER A 341 2.27 3.41 13.58
CA SER A 341 1.35 2.71 12.67
C SER A 341 0.26 3.61 12.06
N GLY A 342 0.15 4.87 12.48
CA GLY A 342 -0.76 5.83 11.86
C GLY A 342 -0.49 5.95 10.35
N ARG A 343 -1.53 5.99 9.52
CA ARG A 343 -1.45 5.92 8.04
C ARG A 343 -0.35 6.80 7.45
N ASP A 344 -0.39 8.10 7.76
CA ASP A 344 0.55 9.08 7.20
C ASP A 344 1.98 8.82 7.67
N ASN A 345 2.15 8.43 8.95
CA ASN A 345 3.44 8.13 9.52
C ASN A 345 4.04 6.85 8.94
N LEU A 346 3.23 5.80 8.79
CA LEU A 346 3.67 4.53 8.22
C LEU A 346 4.09 4.68 6.76
N THR A 347 3.37 5.49 5.98
CA THR A 347 3.79 5.87 4.63
C THR A 347 5.18 6.51 4.65
N HIS A 348 5.42 7.47 5.54
CA HIS A 348 6.75 8.08 5.67
C HIS A 348 7.82 7.06 6.09
N LEU A 349 7.54 6.19 7.06
CA LEU A 349 8.50 5.18 7.51
C LEU A 349 8.93 4.25 6.36
N LEU A 350 7.96 3.74 5.59
CA LEU A 350 8.22 2.73 4.54
C LEU A 350 8.81 3.34 3.27
N GLU A 351 8.41 4.56 2.91
CA GLU A 351 8.71 5.17 1.60
C GLU A 351 9.74 6.30 1.69
N ILE A 352 9.78 7.04 2.81
CA ILE A 352 10.69 8.18 3.01
C ILE A 352 11.87 7.80 3.89
N ASP A 353 11.67 7.05 4.97
CA ASP A 353 12.77 6.63 5.84
C ASP A 353 13.40 5.32 5.36
N GLY A 354 12.67 4.56 4.52
CA GLY A 354 13.15 3.33 3.90
C GLY A 354 13.17 2.14 4.86
N LEU A 355 12.30 2.12 5.88
CA LEU A 355 12.12 0.98 6.75
C LEU A 355 11.59 -0.21 5.93
N PRO A 356 12.31 -1.36 5.86
CA PRO A 356 11.80 -2.53 5.17
C PRO A 356 10.50 -3.02 5.79
N LEU A 357 9.49 -3.33 4.97
CA LEU A 357 8.19 -3.80 5.45
C LEU A 357 8.31 -5.06 6.32
N ASN A 358 9.22 -5.96 5.96
CA ASN A 358 9.50 -7.16 6.76
C ASN A 358 10.02 -6.82 8.16
N GLU A 359 10.83 -5.76 8.29
CA GLU A 359 11.36 -5.32 9.58
C GLU A 359 10.25 -4.68 10.42
N TYR A 360 9.44 -3.81 9.81
CA TYR A 360 8.25 -3.24 10.46
C TYR A 360 7.30 -4.34 10.97
N GLU A 361 6.99 -5.36 10.14
CA GLU A 361 6.16 -6.50 10.54
C GLU A 361 6.78 -7.33 11.67
N ALA A 362 8.12 -7.46 11.70
CA ALA A 362 8.83 -8.16 12.76
C ALA A 362 8.76 -7.38 14.09
N ILE A 363 8.94 -6.05 14.05
CA ILE A 363 8.77 -5.15 15.20
C ILE A 363 7.34 -5.26 15.72
N ARG A 364 6.35 -5.09 14.84
CA ARG A 364 4.92 -5.20 15.17
C ARG A 364 4.60 -6.54 15.83
N ARG A 365 5.10 -7.66 15.29
CA ARG A 365 4.86 -8.99 15.84
C ARG A 365 5.46 -9.14 17.24
N THR A 366 6.68 -8.66 17.45
CA THR A 366 7.39 -8.75 18.73
C THR A 366 6.64 -7.96 19.80
N VAL A 367 6.31 -6.70 19.51
CA VAL A 367 5.57 -5.82 20.41
C VAL A 367 4.20 -6.42 20.78
N LEU A 368 3.46 -6.95 19.81
CA LEU A 368 2.15 -7.54 20.07
C LEU A 368 2.22 -8.87 20.83
N SER A 369 3.27 -9.68 20.63
CA SER A 369 3.47 -10.92 21.37
C SER A 369 3.78 -10.64 22.83
N ASP A 370 4.75 -9.77 23.10
CA ASP A 370 5.25 -9.48 24.45
C ASP A 370 4.24 -8.65 25.28
N ALA A 371 3.33 -7.95 24.63
CA ALA A 371 2.23 -7.25 25.29
C ALA A 371 1.11 -8.15 25.83
N VAL A 372 1.01 -9.37 25.30
CA VAL A 372 -0.05 -10.34 25.63
C VAL A 372 0.39 -11.32 26.73
N GLU A 373 1.70 -11.47 26.94
CA GLU A 373 2.31 -12.19 28.08
C GLU A 373 2.37 -11.35 29.35
#